data_AF-A0A927TM44-F1
#
_entry.id   AF-A0A927TM44-F1
#
_cell.length_a   1.000
_cell.length_b   1.000
_cell.length_c   1.000
_cell.angle_alpha   90.00
_cell.angle_beta   90.00
_cell.angle_gamma   90.00
#
_symmetry.space_group_name_H-M   'P 1'
#
loop_
_entity.id
_entity.type
_entity.pdbx_description
1 polymer ?
#
loop_
_entity_poly.entity_id
_entity_poly.type
_entity_poly.pdbx_seq_one_letter_code
_entity_poly.pdbx_strand_id
1 'polypeptide(L)'
;MLYSPHKTKGELFMNIPTIENAYENVRDACEKKLKELYPHKIPAEARERLDQELKYLHASNYADDFELARLLYAEAEKSSQYLVCRGSVTGSFIFYLISTSRTNPLSPYYICPKCGETRKISSKLFGIDYPECHCPSCDAVMESDGYRLSIEEVWGLDGKKILSFDYNTSIEFYPFAKRLLERIYPDNAVVPYGLLSLADENSSINMTMCGYVILSAHQTAEDYPDLQGYLENGDPCISGNMMELNENNMKRLCLYHSPVQSAIVSMQRSTGIYISSITNRDLCDIGWNTIASTKLPGMQTLSFIKQSKPKNKTELIRILSLSHSSYSCTPVTSHFVTENKLEMLDSPDFKAYPCCNRDDVFEHLLNLGIERDLAFEYSEFIRKGKAAGTHSESKFDSLNLPEEFRNVIGTVLYLFPRSHNVEFALTFSILAYYLKADSKAYSKMLRHLSAQKE
;
A
#
# COMPACT_ATOMS: atom_id res chain seq x y z
N MET A 1 5.82 32.47 0.46
CA MET A 1 6.31 32.83 -0.88
C MET A 1 5.46 32.10 -1.90
N LEU A 2 5.09 32.82 -2.95
CA LEU A 2 3.95 32.56 -3.83
C LEU A 2 4.15 31.31 -4.70
N TYR A 3 3.08 30.52 -4.79
CA TYR A 3 2.89 29.40 -5.72
C TYR A 3 3.19 29.85 -7.16
N SER A 4 4.15 29.18 -7.81
CA SER A 4 4.26 29.19 -9.27
C SER A 4 3.38 28.05 -9.82
N PRO A 5 2.56 28.27 -10.87
CA PRO A 5 1.56 27.31 -11.32
C PRO A 5 2.22 26.00 -11.75
N HIS A 6 1.70 24.90 -11.20
CA HIS A 6 2.14 23.53 -11.45
C HIS A 6 2.17 23.21 -12.94
N LYS A 7 3.37 22.95 -13.47
CA LYS A 7 3.54 22.18 -14.71
C LYS A 7 2.75 20.89 -14.59
N THR A 8 2.02 20.50 -15.63
CA THR A 8 1.36 19.20 -15.68
C THR A 8 2.43 18.09 -15.75
N LYS A 9 2.15 16.86 -15.27
CA LYS A 9 3.14 15.76 -15.29
C LYS A 9 3.70 15.49 -16.71
N GLY A 10 2.93 15.84 -17.76
CA GLY A 10 3.37 15.76 -19.17
C GLY A 10 4.39 16.83 -19.58
N GLU A 11 4.49 17.93 -18.84
CA GLU A 11 5.53 18.96 -18.98
C GLU A 11 6.76 18.68 -18.09
N LEU A 12 6.70 17.64 -17.23
CA LEU A 12 7.66 17.34 -16.16
C LEU A 12 8.67 16.23 -16.50
N PHE A 13 8.62 15.62 -17.68
CA PHE A 13 9.55 14.55 -18.09
C PHE A 13 9.84 14.58 -19.60
N MET A 14 10.01 15.76 -20.22
CA MET A 14 10.18 15.85 -21.68
C MET A 14 11.37 15.07 -22.25
N ASN A 15 12.33 14.63 -21.41
CA ASN A 15 13.59 14.01 -21.84
C ASN A 15 13.84 12.58 -21.32
N ILE A 16 12.87 11.92 -20.69
CA ILE A 16 12.93 10.48 -20.38
C ILE A 16 12.00 9.74 -21.34
N PRO A 17 12.47 8.74 -22.11
CA PRO A 17 11.64 8.07 -23.09
C PRO A 17 10.51 7.30 -22.40
N THR A 18 9.35 7.26 -23.05
CA THR A 18 8.22 6.48 -22.56
C THR A 18 8.42 5.00 -22.84
N ILE A 19 7.85 4.14 -22.00
CA ILE A 19 7.87 2.70 -22.24
C ILE A 19 7.00 2.39 -23.47
N GLU A 20 7.55 1.64 -24.43
CA GLU A 20 6.85 1.33 -25.68
C GLU A 20 5.55 0.56 -25.40
N ASN A 21 4.44 1.05 -25.97
CA ASN A 21 3.09 0.48 -25.83
C ASN A 21 2.66 0.28 -24.35
N ALA A 22 3.09 1.16 -23.43
CA ALA A 22 2.86 0.99 -22.00
C ALA A 22 1.38 0.75 -21.63
N TYR A 23 0.47 1.53 -22.23
CA TYR A 23 -0.96 1.39 -21.96
C TYR A 23 -1.51 0.05 -22.46
N GLU A 24 -1.19 -0.31 -23.71
CA GLU A 24 -1.63 -1.56 -24.34
C GLU A 24 -1.10 -2.77 -23.56
N ASN A 25 0.17 -2.74 -23.14
CA ASN A 25 0.79 -3.81 -22.34
C ASN A 25 0.06 -4.01 -21.00
N VAL A 26 -0.29 -2.92 -20.31
CA VAL A 26 -1.05 -2.98 -19.06
C VAL A 26 -2.47 -3.49 -19.29
N ARG A 27 -3.17 -2.97 -20.30
CA ARG A 27 -4.52 -3.41 -20.66
C ARG A 27 -4.56 -4.90 -20.97
N ASP A 28 -3.66 -5.37 -21.81
CA ASP A 28 -3.63 -6.77 -22.26
C ASP A 28 -3.25 -7.72 -21.11
N ALA A 29 -2.35 -7.29 -20.21
CA ALA A 29 -2.04 -8.02 -18.99
C ALA A 29 -3.26 -8.14 -18.05
N CYS A 30 -4.00 -7.04 -17.86
CA CYS A 30 -5.24 -7.04 -17.09
C CYS A 30 -6.28 -7.99 -17.69
N GLU A 31 -6.53 -7.91 -18.99
CA GLU A 31 -7.52 -8.79 -19.66
C GLU A 31 -7.14 -10.27 -19.56
N LYS A 32 -5.84 -10.58 -19.71
CA LYS A 32 -5.33 -11.94 -19.51
C LYS A 32 -5.58 -12.41 -18.08
N LYS A 33 -5.17 -11.62 -17.08
CA LYS A 33 -5.32 -12.00 -15.67
C LYS A 33 -6.78 -12.12 -15.25
N LEU A 34 -7.64 -11.23 -15.75
CA LEU A 34 -9.07 -11.25 -15.44
C LEU A 34 -9.74 -12.55 -15.91
N LYS A 35 -9.36 -13.05 -17.10
CA LYS A 35 -9.83 -14.35 -17.62
C LYS A 35 -9.27 -15.53 -16.82
N GLU A 36 -8.04 -15.43 -16.33
CA GLU A 36 -7.44 -16.45 -15.46
C GLU A 36 -8.14 -16.53 -14.09
N LEU A 37 -8.46 -15.38 -13.48
CA LEU A 37 -9.17 -15.30 -12.20
C LEU A 37 -10.62 -15.74 -12.30
N TYR A 38 -11.26 -15.48 -13.44
CA TYR A 38 -12.68 -15.73 -13.65
C TYR A 38 -12.93 -16.56 -14.93
N PRO A 39 -12.49 -17.83 -14.97
CA PRO A 39 -12.51 -18.65 -16.19
C PRO A 39 -13.91 -18.98 -16.69
N HIS A 40 -14.90 -18.99 -15.79
CA HIS A 40 -16.29 -19.32 -16.13
C HIS A 40 -17.17 -18.10 -16.37
N LYS A 41 -17.06 -17.09 -15.52
CA LYS A 41 -17.91 -15.89 -15.54
C LYS A 41 -17.20 -14.74 -14.83
N ILE A 42 -16.95 -13.65 -15.57
CA ILE A 42 -16.42 -12.41 -15.00
C ILE A 42 -17.56 -11.68 -14.27
N PRO A 43 -17.42 -11.35 -12.98
CA PRO A 43 -18.43 -10.58 -12.25
C PRO A 43 -18.61 -9.17 -12.85
N ALA A 44 -19.84 -8.67 -12.89
CA ALA A 44 -20.14 -7.34 -13.43
C ALA A 44 -19.33 -6.24 -12.75
N GLU A 45 -19.26 -6.27 -11.40
CA GLU A 45 -18.47 -5.30 -10.62
C GLU A 45 -16.97 -5.33 -10.99
N ALA A 46 -16.40 -6.52 -11.26
CA ALA A 46 -15.00 -6.63 -11.66
C ALA A 46 -14.75 -6.02 -13.05
N ARG A 47 -15.66 -6.29 -14.00
CA ARG A 47 -15.60 -5.73 -15.36
C ARG A 47 -15.76 -4.21 -15.34
N GLU A 48 -16.82 -3.72 -14.70
CA GLU A 48 -17.09 -2.28 -14.56
C GLU A 48 -15.92 -1.55 -13.88
N ARG A 49 -15.35 -2.15 -12.83
CA ARG A 49 -14.20 -1.60 -12.13
C ARG A 49 -12.96 -1.52 -13.02
N LEU A 50 -12.66 -2.58 -13.78
CA LEU A 50 -11.51 -2.60 -14.69
C LEU A 50 -11.68 -1.56 -15.80
N ASP A 51 -12.85 -1.53 -16.45
CA ASP A 51 -13.11 -0.63 -17.57
C ASP A 51 -12.99 0.84 -17.14
N GLN A 52 -13.51 1.18 -15.96
CA GLN A 52 -13.41 2.53 -15.41
C GLN A 52 -11.96 2.91 -15.06
N GLU A 53 -11.20 2.03 -14.41
CA GLU A 53 -9.79 2.31 -14.12
C GLU A 53 -8.95 2.41 -15.39
N LEU A 54 -9.21 1.60 -16.42
CA LEU A 54 -8.50 1.67 -17.70
C LEU A 54 -8.81 2.97 -18.44
N LYS A 55 -10.03 3.49 -18.32
CA LYS A 55 -10.41 4.82 -18.81
C LYS A 55 -9.61 5.92 -18.11
N TYR A 56 -9.45 5.86 -16.79
CA TYR A 56 -8.61 6.81 -16.05
C TYR A 56 -7.14 6.68 -16.43
N LEU A 57 -6.62 5.46 -16.54
CA LEU A 57 -5.25 5.22 -16.94
C LEU A 57 -4.97 5.83 -18.32
N HIS A 58 -5.84 5.58 -19.31
CA HIS A 58 -5.72 6.10 -20.67
C HIS A 58 -5.75 7.63 -20.73
N ALA A 59 -6.56 8.26 -19.87
CA ALA A 59 -6.66 9.72 -19.80
C ALA A 59 -5.54 10.37 -18.94
N SER A 60 -4.65 9.58 -18.36
CA SER A 60 -3.61 10.01 -17.43
C SER A 60 -2.20 9.83 -17.98
N ASN A 61 -1.20 10.36 -17.28
CA ASN A 61 0.22 10.17 -17.59
C ASN A 61 0.86 9.08 -16.72
N TYR A 62 0.11 8.04 -16.36
CA TYR A 62 0.56 6.94 -15.49
C TYR A 62 0.74 5.59 -16.20
N ALA A 63 0.49 5.50 -17.52
CA ALA A 63 0.66 4.26 -18.27
C ALA A 63 2.05 3.62 -18.04
N ASP A 64 3.10 4.43 -18.17
CA ASP A 64 4.49 4.04 -17.91
C ASP A 64 4.75 3.60 -16.47
N ASP A 65 4.10 4.21 -15.48
CA ASP A 65 4.30 3.87 -14.08
C ASP A 65 3.66 2.50 -13.76
N PHE A 66 2.46 2.24 -14.29
CA PHE A 66 1.81 0.93 -14.18
C PHE A 66 2.56 -0.15 -14.96
N GLU A 67 3.07 0.16 -16.15
CA GLU A 67 3.86 -0.80 -16.92
C GLU A 67 5.19 -1.11 -16.23
N LEU A 68 5.88 -0.10 -15.70
CA LEU A 68 7.08 -0.31 -14.89
C LEU A 68 6.77 -1.17 -13.66
N ALA A 69 5.63 -0.93 -12.97
CA ALA A 69 5.20 -1.77 -11.86
C ALA A 69 5.01 -3.22 -12.30
N ARG A 70 4.28 -3.48 -13.40
CA ARG A 70 4.08 -4.84 -13.94
C ARG A 70 5.42 -5.54 -14.22
N LEU A 71 6.36 -4.85 -14.84
CA LEU A 71 7.68 -5.39 -15.17
C LEU A 71 8.50 -5.68 -13.90
N LEU A 72 8.45 -4.79 -12.89
CA LEU A 72 9.11 -5.01 -11.60
C LEU A 72 8.53 -6.23 -10.87
N TYR A 73 7.21 -6.39 -10.84
CA TYR A 73 6.57 -7.55 -10.22
C TYR A 73 6.88 -8.84 -10.96
N ALA A 74 6.89 -8.84 -12.29
CA ALA A 74 7.31 -9.99 -13.08
C ALA A 74 8.78 -10.38 -12.83
N GLU A 75 9.67 -9.39 -12.67
CA GLU A 75 11.07 -9.64 -12.32
C GLU A 75 11.21 -10.15 -10.89
N ALA A 76 10.44 -9.61 -9.94
CA ALA A 76 10.41 -10.07 -8.55
C ALA A 76 9.96 -11.54 -8.46
N GLU A 77 8.90 -11.91 -9.17
CA GLU A 77 8.42 -13.30 -9.22
C GLU A 77 9.48 -14.25 -9.80
N LYS A 78 10.10 -13.89 -10.93
CA LYS A 78 11.19 -14.67 -11.56
C LYS A 78 12.41 -14.85 -10.66
N SER A 79 12.70 -13.86 -9.83
CA SER A 79 13.85 -13.86 -8.91
C SER A 79 13.49 -14.32 -7.49
N SER A 80 12.27 -14.84 -7.28
CA SER A 80 11.73 -15.27 -5.99
C SER A 80 11.85 -14.19 -4.90
N GLN A 81 11.77 -12.92 -5.29
CA GLN A 81 11.75 -11.76 -4.41
C GLN A 81 10.31 -11.39 -4.04
N TYR A 82 10.16 -10.63 -2.95
CA TYR A 82 8.85 -10.18 -2.48
C TYR A 82 8.80 -8.65 -2.45
N LEU A 83 8.02 -8.08 -3.37
CA LEU A 83 7.83 -6.65 -3.56
C LEU A 83 6.46 -6.24 -3.04
N VAL A 84 6.40 -5.22 -2.18
CA VAL A 84 5.12 -4.70 -1.65
C VAL A 84 5.04 -3.21 -1.92
N CYS A 85 4.11 -2.78 -2.76
CA CYS A 85 3.87 -1.37 -2.99
C CYS A 85 3.17 -0.71 -1.79
N ARG A 86 3.43 0.57 -1.60
CA ARG A 86 2.91 1.39 -0.50
C ARG A 86 1.84 2.34 -1.00
N GLY A 87 1.07 2.89 -0.06
CA GLY A 87 0.11 3.95 -0.35
C GLY A 87 -1.19 3.45 -0.97
N SER A 88 -1.86 4.35 -1.67
CA SER A 88 -3.23 4.14 -2.15
C SER A 88 -3.31 3.33 -3.43
N VAL A 89 -2.23 3.26 -4.22
CA VAL A 89 -2.25 2.55 -5.51
C VAL A 89 -2.56 1.06 -5.36
N THR A 90 -2.30 0.47 -4.19
CA THR A 90 -2.66 -0.91 -3.88
C THR A 90 -4.18 -1.15 -3.80
N GLY A 91 -4.99 -0.09 -3.79
CA GLY A 91 -6.44 -0.18 -3.94
C GLY A 91 -6.93 -0.17 -5.40
N SER A 92 -6.03 -0.11 -6.38
CA SER A 92 -6.36 -0.17 -7.81
C SER A 92 -6.63 -1.62 -8.24
N PHE A 93 -7.68 -1.83 -9.01
CA PHE A 93 -7.95 -3.13 -9.61
C PHE A 93 -6.99 -3.45 -10.75
N ILE A 94 -6.56 -2.45 -11.53
CA ILE A 94 -5.45 -2.62 -12.48
C ILE A 94 -4.20 -3.12 -11.74
N PHE A 95 -3.82 -2.45 -10.64
CA PHE A 95 -2.66 -2.82 -9.86
C PHE A 95 -2.75 -4.25 -9.31
N TYR A 96 -3.93 -4.63 -8.78
CA TYR A 96 -4.20 -6.01 -8.34
C TYR A 96 -4.00 -7.05 -9.46
N LEU A 97 -4.41 -6.75 -10.70
CA LEU A 97 -4.29 -7.67 -11.84
C LEU A 97 -2.87 -7.79 -12.40
N ILE A 98 -2.07 -6.72 -12.37
CA ILE A 98 -0.72 -6.70 -12.97
C ILE A 98 0.41 -7.01 -11.99
N SER A 99 0.10 -7.14 -10.71
CA SER A 99 1.07 -7.37 -9.64
C SER A 99 0.81 -8.68 -8.91
N THR A 100 1.64 -8.97 -7.90
CA THR A 100 1.40 -10.06 -6.94
C THR A 100 0.67 -9.57 -5.68
N SER A 101 0.09 -8.36 -5.71
CA SER A 101 -0.70 -7.83 -4.61
C SER A 101 -1.89 -8.73 -4.31
N ARG A 102 -2.16 -8.95 -3.02
CA ARG A 102 -3.30 -9.73 -2.55
C ARG A 102 -4.48 -8.83 -2.16
N THR A 103 -4.38 -7.54 -2.42
CA THR A 103 -5.36 -6.54 -2.00
C THR A 103 -6.41 -6.37 -3.09
N ASN A 104 -7.37 -7.29 -3.14
CA ASN A 104 -8.49 -7.21 -4.08
C ASN A 104 -9.45 -6.07 -3.67
N PRO A 105 -9.59 -4.99 -4.48
CA PRO A 105 -10.35 -3.82 -4.09
C PRO A 105 -11.87 -4.00 -4.18
N LEU A 106 -12.36 -5.07 -4.79
CA LEU A 106 -13.79 -5.30 -4.97
C LEU A 106 -14.52 -5.47 -3.63
N SER A 107 -15.84 -5.30 -3.67
CA SER A 107 -16.71 -5.58 -2.52
C SER A 107 -16.60 -7.05 -2.12
N PRO A 108 -16.49 -7.39 -0.82
CA PRO A 108 -16.40 -8.77 -0.36
C PRO A 108 -17.43 -9.72 -1.00
N TYR A 109 -16.94 -10.84 -1.54
CA TYR A 109 -17.74 -11.82 -2.27
C TYR A 109 -17.26 -13.25 -2.04
N TYR A 110 -18.13 -14.22 -2.31
CA TYR A 110 -17.74 -15.59 -2.62
C TYR A 110 -17.75 -15.84 -4.11
N ILE A 111 -16.85 -16.68 -4.60
CA ILE A 111 -16.86 -17.22 -5.95
C ILE A 111 -16.62 -18.73 -5.93
N CYS A 112 -17.40 -19.46 -6.73
CA CYS A 112 -17.19 -20.90 -6.91
C CYS A 112 -16.10 -21.13 -7.98
N PRO A 113 -14.98 -21.81 -7.65
CA PRO A 113 -13.92 -22.07 -8.62
C PRO A 113 -14.34 -23.05 -9.72
N LYS A 114 -15.39 -23.86 -9.50
CA LYS A 114 -15.87 -24.90 -10.44
C LYS A 114 -16.86 -24.40 -11.48
N CYS A 115 -17.70 -23.41 -11.14
CA CYS A 115 -18.78 -22.95 -12.02
C CYS A 115 -18.87 -21.42 -12.15
N GLY A 116 -18.11 -20.65 -11.39
CA GLY A 116 -18.09 -19.19 -11.43
C GLY A 116 -19.29 -18.51 -10.78
N GLU A 117 -20.15 -19.25 -10.06
CA GLU A 117 -21.26 -18.63 -9.31
C GLU A 117 -20.71 -17.70 -8.22
N THR A 118 -21.25 -16.48 -8.15
CA THR A 118 -20.79 -15.45 -7.20
C THR A 118 -21.88 -15.11 -6.19
N ARG A 119 -21.51 -14.92 -4.93
CA ARG A 119 -22.44 -14.49 -3.87
C ARG A 119 -21.88 -13.32 -3.09
N LYS A 120 -22.60 -12.20 -3.09
CA LYS A 120 -22.28 -11.05 -2.23
C LYS A 120 -22.82 -11.29 -0.82
N ILE A 121 -22.10 -10.82 0.19
CA ILE A 121 -22.60 -10.79 1.57
C ILE A 121 -22.61 -9.34 2.05
N SER A 122 -23.73 -8.94 2.63
CA SER A 122 -23.82 -7.70 3.38
C SER A 122 -23.22 -7.90 4.78
N SER A 123 -21.90 -7.82 4.88
CA SER A 123 -21.16 -7.90 6.15
C SER A 123 -20.19 -6.73 6.29
N LYS A 124 -19.86 -6.38 7.54
CA LYS A 124 -18.75 -5.46 7.86
C LYS A 124 -17.37 -6.15 7.78
N LEU A 125 -17.34 -7.48 7.58
CA LEU A 125 -16.12 -8.27 7.40
C LEU A 125 -15.60 -8.15 5.96
N PHE A 126 -14.28 -8.27 5.81
CA PHE A 126 -13.61 -8.46 4.53
C PHE A 126 -13.66 -9.93 4.09
N GLY A 127 -13.50 -10.18 2.79
CA GLY A 127 -13.69 -11.51 2.21
C GLY A 127 -12.79 -12.58 2.82
N ILE A 128 -11.58 -12.24 3.24
CA ILE A 128 -10.67 -13.19 3.90
C ILE A 128 -11.25 -13.81 5.19
N ASP A 129 -12.14 -13.10 5.89
CA ASP A 129 -12.77 -13.57 7.15
C ASP A 129 -14.11 -14.26 6.93
N TYR A 130 -14.56 -14.40 5.68
CA TYR A 130 -15.82 -15.07 5.40
C TYR A 130 -15.71 -16.56 5.77
N PRO A 131 -16.74 -17.13 6.43
CA PRO A 131 -16.72 -18.55 6.79
C PRO A 131 -16.69 -19.42 5.53
N GLU A 132 -16.31 -20.69 5.67
CA GLU A 132 -16.45 -21.64 4.58
C GLU A 132 -17.91 -21.72 4.11
N CYS A 133 -18.12 -21.76 2.81
CA CYS A 133 -19.45 -21.96 2.25
C CYS A 133 -19.41 -22.82 0.99
N HIS A 134 -20.53 -23.50 0.72
CA HIS A 134 -20.70 -24.35 -0.45
C HIS A 134 -21.51 -23.64 -1.53
N CYS A 135 -21.13 -23.90 -2.78
CA CYS A 135 -21.81 -23.36 -3.94
C CYS A 135 -23.23 -23.94 -4.06
N PRO A 136 -24.28 -23.11 -4.16
CA PRO A 136 -25.66 -23.61 -4.27
C PRO A 136 -25.91 -24.38 -5.57
N SER A 137 -25.10 -24.16 -6.61
CA SER A 137 -25.30 -24.75 -7.94
C SER A 137 -24.57 -26.08 -8.13
N CYS A 138 -23.44 -26.29 -7.46
CA CYS A 138 -22.60 -27.49 -7.70
C CYS A 138 -21.91 -28.07 -6.45
N ASP A 139 -22.25 -27.55 -5.27
CA ASP A 139 -21.79 -27.98 -3.94
C ASP A 139 -20.28 -27.90 -3.66
N ALA A 140 -19.49 -27.39 -4.60
CA ALA A 140 -18.07 -27.13 -4.39
C ALA A 140 -17.86 -26.03 -3.34
N VAL A 141 -16.80 -26.17 -2.53
CA VAL A 141 -16.35 -25.13 -1.59
C VAL A 141 -16.04 -23.86 -2.38
N MET A 142 -16.60 -22.73 -1.93
CA MET A 142 -16.38 -21.43 -2.56
C MET A 142 -15.20 -20.71 -1.93
N GLU A 143 -14.50 -19.93 -2.75
CA GLU A 143 -13.45 -19.02 -2.30
C GLU A 143 -14.04 -17.66 -1.94
N SER A 144 -13.43 -16.95 -1.00
CA SER A 144 -13.85 -15.60 -0.60
C SER A 144 -12.72 -14.59 -0.72
N ASP A 145 -13.05 -13.39 -1.17
CA ASP A 145 -12.08 -12.30 -1.36
C ASP A 145 -12.77 -10.93 -1.34
N GLY A 146 -11.98 -9.86 -1.37
CA GLY A 146 -12.44 -8.47 -1.47
C GLY A 146 -12.28 -7.68 -0.16
N TYR A 147 -11.77 -6.45 -0.30
CA TYR A 147 -11.48 -5.54 0.81
C TYR A 147 -12.30 -4.24 0.78
N ARG A 148 -13.22 -4.08 -0.18
CA ARG A 148 -14.06 -2.90 -0.35
C ARG A 148 -13.21 -1.62 -0.36
N LEU A 149 -12.39 -1.48 -1.39
CA LEU A 149 -11.52 -0.31 -1.58
C LEU A 149 -12.08 0.54 -2.71
N SER A 150 -12.38 1.79 -2.39
CA SER A 150 -13.00 2.74 -3.31
C SER A 150 -12.04 3.11 -4.45
N ILE A 151 -12.60 3.33 -5.65
CA ILE A 151 -11.83 3.78 -6.82
C ILE A 151 -11.34 5.22 -6.62
N GLU A 152 -12.15 6.06 -5.98
CA GLU A 152 -11.89 7.46 -5.67
C GLU A 152 -10.66 7.63 -4.77
N GLU A 153 -10.44 6.67 -3.86
CA GLU A 153 -9.28 6.69 -2.99
C GLU A 153 -7.95 6.54 -3.74
N VAL A 154 -7.98 5.89 -4.91
CA VAL A 154 -6.85 5.76 -5.83
C VAL A 154 -6.82 6.92 -6.81
N TRP A 155 -7.87 7.07 -7.61
CA TRP A 155 -7.91 7.87 -8.83
C TRP A 155 -8.51 9.28 -8.63
N GLY A 156 -9.14 9.53 -7.48
CA GLY A 156 -10.03 10.67 -7.29
C GLY A 156 -11.33 10.52 -8.08
N LEU A 157 -12.09 11.60 -8.19
CA LEU A 157 -13.38 11.60 -8.88
C LEU A 157 -13.25 11.53 -10.40
N ASP A 158 -12.16 12.07 -10.94
CA ASP A 158 -11.97 12.30 -12.38
C ASP A 158 -10.72 11.64 -12.97
N GLY A 159 -10.03 10.80 -12.18
CA GLY A 159 -8.78 10.15 -12.61
C GLY A 159 -7.53 11.02 -12.49
N LYS A 160 -7.63 12.26 -11.98
CA LYS A 160 -6.49 13.20 -11.92
C LYS A 160 -5.74 13.22 -10.59
N LYS A 161 -6.10 12.37 -9.63
CA LYS A 161 -5.36 12.27 -8.36
C LYS A 161 -3.90 11.89 -8.61
N ILE A 162 -2.99 12.51 -7.87
CA ILE A 162 -1.56 12.20 -7.99
C ILE A 162 -1.29 10.81 -7.40
N LEU A 163 -0.68 9.93 -8.20
CA LEU A 163 -0.29 8.58 -7.78
C LEU A 163 1.21 8.54 -7.45
N SER A 164 1.59 7.78 -6.43
CA SER A 164 2.99 7.43 -6.14
C SER A 164 3.17 5.91 -6.15
N PHE A 165 4.34 5.49 -6.60
CA PHE A 165 4.75 4.09 -6.65
C PHE A 165 6.03 3.95 -5.85
N ASP A 166 5.87 3.49 -4.62
CA ASP A 166 6.94 3.33 -3.66
C ASP A 166 6.87 1.91 -3.12
N TYR A 167 7.99 1.17 -3.10
CA TYR A 167 7.98 -0.26 -2.79
C TYR A 167 8.82 -0.58 -1.57
N ASN A 168 8.36 -1.52 -0.74
CA ASN A 168 9.17 -2.21 0.25
C ASN A 168 9.72 -3.50 -0.37
N THR A 169 11.01 -3.77 -0.18
CA THR A 169 11.69 -4.96 -0.73
C THR A 169 12.90 -5.37 0.11
N SER A 170 13.46 -6.55 -0.19
CA SER A 170 14.83 -6.91 0.18
C SER A 170 15.85 -6.13 -0.67
N ILE A 171 17.02 -5.82 -0.09
CA ILE A 171 18.14 -5.20 -0.83
C ILE A 171 18.64 -6.10 -1.97
N GLU A 172 18.43 -7.41 -1.85
CA GLU A 172 18.79 -8.39 -2.87
C GLU A 172 18.05 -8.18 -4.19
N PHE A 173 16.90 -7.48 -4.19
CA PHE A 173 16.16 -7.16 -5.40
C PHE A 173 16.78 -6.00 -6.20
N TYR A 174 17.61 -5.15 -5.57
CA TYR A 174 18.12 -3.93 -6.19
C TYR A 174 18.89 -4.20 -7.50
N PRO A 175 19.81 -5.19 -7.57
CA PRO A 175 20.50 -5.51 -8.83
C PRO A 175 19.57 -5.99 -9.95
N PHE A 176 18.48 -6.68 -9.61
CA PHE A 176 17.47 -7.10 -10.60
C PHE A 176 16.69 -5.90 -11.13
N ALA A 177 16.27 -5.00 -10.24
CA ALA A 177 15.63 -3.76 -10.62
C ALA A 177 16.54 -2.88 -11.49
N LYS A 178 17.83 -2.75 -11.16
CA LYS A 178 18.81 -1.99 -11.97
C LYS A 178 18.90 -2.52 -13.39
N ARG A 179 19.12 -3.84 -13.55
CA ARG A 179 19.21 -4.48 -14.88
C ARG A 179 17.92 -4.33 -15.68
N LEU A 180 16.77 -4.40 -15.00
CA LEU A 180 15.48 -4.14 -15.65
C LEU A 180 15.40 -2.70 -16.16
N LEU A 181 15.75 -1.72 -15.34
CA LEU A 181 15.75 -0.31 -15.72
C LEU A 181 16.71 -0.02 -16.88
N GLU A 182 17.95 -0.53 -16.83
CA GLU A 182 18.94 -0.37 -17.91
C GLU A 182 18.48 -0.97 -19.24
N ARG A 183 17.66 -2.02 -19.20
CA ARG A 183 17.04 -2.60 -20.41
C ARG A 183 15.89 -1.75 -20.94
N ILE A 184 15.09 -1.13 -20.06
CA ILE A 184 13.96 -0.30 -20.45
C ILE A 184 14.44 1.06 -20.97
N TYR A 185 15.48 1.62 -20.37
CA TYR A 185 16.03 2.94 -20.67
C TYR A 185 17.50 2.85 -21.10
N PRO A 186 17.81 2.25 -22.26
CA PRO A 186 19.20 1.92 -22.67
C PRO A 186 20.09 3.14 -22.89
N ASP A 187 19.52 4.30 -23.24
CA ASP A 187 20.26 5.55 -23.49
C ASP A 187 20.36 6.46 -22.25
N ASN A 188 19.80 6.01 -21.12
CA ASN A 188 19.73 6.77 -19.87
C ASN A 188 20.63 6.16 -18.80
N ALA A 189 21.30 7.01 -18.02
CA ALA A 189 22.02 6.54 -16.84
C ALA A 189 21.04 6.17 -15.72
N VAL A 190 21.20 4.96 -15.18
CA VAL A 190 20.49 4.48 -13.99
C VAL A 190 21.43 4.53 -12.79
N VAL A 191 21.24 5.54 -11.94
CA VAL A 191 22.15 5.86 -10.82
C VAL A 191 21.49 5.56 -9.47
N PRO A 192 22.26 5.18 -8.42
CA PRO A 192 21.70 4.97 -7.10
C PRO A 192 20.97 6.22 -6.57
N TYR A 193 19.83 6.02 -5.91
CA TYR A 193 19.08 7.08 -5.23
C TYR A 193 19.32 7.00 -3.72
N GLY A 194 19.90 8.05 -3.15
CA GLY A 194 20.19 8.19 -1.72
C GLY A 194 19.18 9.08 -1.02
N LEU A 195 18.73 8.65 0.16
CA LEU A 195 17.94 9.48 1.07
C LEU A 195 18.74 9.74 2.34
N LEU A 196 18.81 11.02 2.72
CA LEU A 196 19.37 11.46 4.00
C LEU A 196 18.50 10.93 5.14
N SER A 197 19.11 10.15 6.04
CA SER A 197 18.51 9.69 7.28
C SER A 197 19.33 10.19 8.46
N LEU A 198 18.64 10.66 9.50
CA LEU A 198 19.26 10.91 10.80
C LEU A 198 19.42 9.55 11.50
N ALA A 199 20.64 9.19 11.90
CA ALA A 199 20.86 8.00 12.73
C ALA A 199 20.51 8.32 14.19
N ASP A 200 19.56 7.56 14.76
CA ASP A 200 18.99 7.80 16.10
C ASP A 200 20.01 7.77 17.25
N GLU A 201 21.13 7.04 17.10
CA GLU A 201 22.03 6.78 18.23
C GLU A 201 23.23 7.73 18.33
N ASN A 202 23.65 8.39 17.23
CA ASN A 202 24.91 9.16 17.22
C ASN A 202 24.84 10.54 16.55
N SER A 203 23.66 11.01 16.11
CA SER A 203 23.55 12.27 15.33
C SER A 203 24.43 12.29 14.08
N SER A 204 24.85 11.12 13.57
CA SER A 204 25.53 11.01 12.29
C SER A 204 24.50 11.09 11.17
N ILE A 205 24.81 11.89 10.15
CA ILE A 205 24.00 11.98 8.95
C ILE A 205 24.43 10.83 8.04
N ASN A 206 23.50 9.92 7.77
CA ASN A 206 23.74 8.78 6.89
C ASN A 206 22.96 8.94 5.59
N MET A 207 23.53 8.47 4.48
CA MET A 207 22.85 8.42 3.19
C MET A 207 22.52 6.97 2.86
N THR A 208 21.27 6.59 3.03
CA THR A 208 20.82 5.22 2.79
C THR A 208 20.27 5.09 1.38
N MET A 209 20.64 4.02 0.68
CA MET A 209 20.14 3.75 -0.66
C MET A 209 18.64 3.38 -0.61
N CYS A 210 17.81 4.14 -1.33
CA CYS A 210 16.37 3.97 -1.37
C CYS A 210 15.82 3.74 -2.79
N GLY A 211 16.68 3.28 -3.70
CA GLY A 211 16.31 2.84 -5.06
C GLY A 211 17.22 3.43 -6.13
N TYR A 212 16.64 3.86 -7.23
CA TYR A 212 17.36 4.36 -8.41
C TYR A 212 16.73 5.64 -8.97
N VAL A 213 17.56 6.46 -9.58
CA VAL A 213 17.15 7.60 -10.41
C VAL A 213 17.55 7.31 -11.86
N ILE A 214 16.63 7.58 -12.78
CA ILE A 214 16.86 7.55 -14.22
C ILE A 214 17.08 9.00 -14.64
N LEU A 215 18.28 9.29 -15.15
CA LEU A 215 18.66 10.61 -15.66
C LEU A 215 18.19 10.76 -17.11
N SER A 216 18.14 11.99 -17.64
CA SER A 216 17.81 12.16 -19.06
C SER A 216 18.89 11.55 -19.96
N ALA A 217 18.55 11.32 -21.23
CA ALA A 217 19.45 10.66 -22.18
C ALA A 217 20.81 11.36 -22.25
N HIS A 218 21.88 10.56 -22.25
CA HIS A 218 23.28 11.03 -22.30
C HIS A 218 23.75 11.89 -21.12
N GLN A 219 22.98 12.01 -20.03
CA GLN A 219 23.43 12.67 -18.80
C GLN A 219 23.96 11.65 -17.79
N THR A 220 24.86 12.12 -16.94
CA THR A 220 25.52 11.36 -15.87
C THR A 220 25.31 12.03 -14.51
N ALA A 221 25.69 11.37 -13.43
CA ALA A 221 25.60 11.98 -12.09
C ALA A 221 26.47 13.24 -11.94
N GLU A 222 27.57 13.34 -12.70
CA GLU A 222 28.50 14.47 -12.67
C GLU A 222 27.88 15.77 -13.21
N ASP A 223 26.84 15.65 -14.03
CA ASP A 223 26.10 16.81 -14.56
C ASP A 223 25.21 17.49 -13.48
N TYR A 224 25.10 16.88 -12.29
CA TYR A 224 24.25 17.33 -11.19
C TYR A 224 25.00 17.42 -9.85
N PRO A 225 26.04 18.26 -9.75
CA PRO A 225 26.89 18.32 -8.56
C PRO A 225 26.11 18.70 -7.29
N ASP A 226 25.06 19.52 -7.40
CA ASP A 226 24.24 19.96 -6.27
C ASP A 226 23.34 18.85 -5.70
N LEU A 227 23.09 17.80 -6.49
CA LEU A 227 22.28 16.65 -6.10
C LEU A 227 23.14 15.42 -5.79
N GLN A 228 24.46 15.50 -5.97
CA GLN A 228 25.35 14.38 -5.75
C GLN A 228 25.59 14.14 -4.26
N GLY A 229 25.53 12.88 -3.84
CA GLY A 229 25.86 12.41 -2.50
C GLY A 229 26.66 11.12 -2.55
N TYR A 230 27.00 10.61 -1.36
CA TYR A 230 27.70 9.34 -1.20
C TYR A 230 26.93 8.48 -0.21
N LEU A 231 26.64 7.24 -0.59
CA LEU A 231 26.02 6.24 0.25
C LEU A 231 26.94 5.86 1.43
N GLU A 232 26.40 5.18 2.43
CA GLU A 232 27.17 4.69 3.59
C GLU A 232 28.40 3.84 3.22
N ASN A 233 28.35 3.13 2.08
CA ASN A 233 29.46 2.33 1.56
C ASN A 233 30.48 3.13 0.72
N GLY A 234 30.29 4.44 0.58
CA GLY A 234 31.13 5.35 -0.21
C GLY A 234 30.76 5.44 -1.69
N ASP A 235 29.76 4.68 -2.17
CA ASP A 235 29.35 4.75 -3.57
C ASP A 235 28.63 6.06 -3.89
N PRO A 236 28.85 6.68 -5.07
CA PRO A 236 28.14 7.88 -5.47
C PRO A 236 26.65 7.61 -5.71
N CYS A 237 25.81 8.57 -5.33
CA CYS A 237 24.37 8.55 -5.57
C CYS A 237 23.84 9.93 -5.94
N ILE A 238 22.65 9.98 -6.52
CA ILE A 238 21.84 11.20 -6.56
C ILE A 238 20.97 11.24 -5.30
N SER A 239 20.88 12.40 -4.68
CA SER A 239 20.06 12.71 -3.52
C SER A 239 19.25 13.96 -3.81
N GLY A 240 18.04 14.02 -3.25
CA GLY A 240 17.12 15.13 -3.53
C GLY A 240 15.68 14.73 -3.22
N ASN A 241 14.88 15.73 -2.88
CA ASN A 241 13.46 15.54 -2.68
C ASN A 241 12.73 15.41 -4.04
N MET A 242 11.46 15.01 -4.01
CA MET A 242 10.68 14.79 -5.23
C MET A 242 10.57 16.04 -6.12
N MET A 243 10.54 17.24 -5.55
CA MET A 243 10.44 18.49 -6.31
C MET A 243 11.73 18.77 -7.06
N GLU A 244 12.88 18.65 -6.39
CA GLU A 244 14.21 18.87 -7.00
C GLU A 244 14.47 17.89 -8.15
N LEU A 245 14.15 16.60 -7.96
CA LEU A 245 14.31 15.58 -9.00
C LEU A 245 13.40 15.87 -10.21
N ASN A 246 12.16 16.26 -9.95
CA ASN A 246 11.18 16.60 -10.98
C ASN A 246 11.60 17.85 -11.78
N GLU A 247 12.13 18.89 -11.13
CA GLU A 247 12.63 20.10 -11.79
C GLU A 247 13.81 19.81 -12.72
N ASN A 248 14.59 18.77 -12.41
CA ASN A 248 15.71 18.29 -13.22
C ASN A 248 15.32 17.18 -14.21
N ASN A 249 14.01 16.94 -14.42
CA ASN A 249 13.45 15.92 -15.31
C ASN A 249 13.91 14.48 -14.99
N MET A 250 14.18 14.17 -13.73
CA MET A 250 14.65 12.86 -13.31
C MET A 250 13.49 11.96 -12.86
N LYS A 251 13.46 10.70 -13.31
CA LYS A 251 12.46 9.71 -12.85
C LYS A 251 13.05 8.87 -11.73
N ARG A 252 12.42 8.89 -10.55
CA ARG A 252 12.81 8.05 -9.41
C ARG A 252 12.05 6.73 -9.37
N LEU A 253 12.74 5.66 -9.00
CA LEU A 253 12.16 4.40 -8.54
C LEU A 253 12.53 4.21 -7.07
N CYS A 254 11.54 4.24 -6.17
CA CYS A 254 11.77 4.05 -4.75
C CYS A 254 11.62 2.59 -4.32
N LEU A 255 12.73 2.02 -3.86
CA LEU A 255 12.84 0.69 -3.28
C LEU A 255 13.33 0.86 -1.85
N TYR A 256 12.44 0.82 -0.87
CA TYR A 256 12.77 0.90 0.53
C TYR A 256 13.14 -0.49 1.06
N HIS A 257 14.35 -0.62 1.60
CA HIS A 257 14.75 -1.82 2.30
C HIS A 257 13.85 -2.06 3.51
N SER A 258 13.32 -3.28 3.63
CA SER A 258 12.50 -3.67 4.77
C SER A 258 12.92 -5.04 5.33
N PRO A 259 13.25 -5.12 6.63
CA PRO A 259 13.59 -6.39 7.29
C PRO A 259 12.49 -7.45 7.18
N VAL A 260 11.23 -7.04 7.07
CA VAL A 260 10.07 -7.92 6.88
C VAL A 260 10.15 -8.63 5.53
N GLN A 261 10.44 -7.90 4.45
CA GLN A 261 10.58 -8.48 3.11
C GLN A 261 11.82 -9.37 3.03
N SER A 262 12.94 -8.94 3.61
CA SER A 262 14.18 -9.74 3.70
C SER A 262 13.96 -11.06 4.45
N ALA A 263 13.22 -11.02 5.57
CA ALA A 263 12.83 -12.21 6.33
C ALA A 263 12.00 -13.17 5.48
N ILE A 264 10.99 -12.67 4.76
CA ILE A 264 10.14 -13.50 3.89
C ILE A 264 10.98 -14.16 2.78
N VAL A 265 11.87 -13.43 2.11
CA VAL A 265 12.75 -13.98 1.07
C VAL A 265 13.66 -15.08 1.64
N SER A 266 14.23 -14.86 2.84
CA SER A 266 15.03 -15.86 3.55
C SER A 266 14.21 -17.11 3.94
N MET A 267 12.96 -16.92 4.36
CA MET A 267 12.06 -18.02 4.69
C MET A 267 11.66 -18.84 3.46
N GLN A 268 11.40 -18.23 2.31
CA GLN A 268 11.15 -18.95 1.05
C GLN A 268 12.30 -19.91 0.72
N ARG A 269 13.54 -19.42 0.81
CA ARG A 269 14.75 -20.22 0.51
C ARG A 269 14.99 -21.34 1.50
N SER A 270 14.82 -21.07 2.79
CA SER A 270 15.14 -22.04 3.84
C SER A 270 14.08 -23.13 3.99
N THR A 271 12.82 -22.83 3.71
CA THR A 271 11.71 -23.77 3.85
C THR A 271 11.29 -24.43 2.54
N GLY A 272 11.60 -23.81 1.39
CA GLY A 272 11.09 -24.22 0.08
C GLY A 272 9.61 -23.88 -0.14
N ILE A 273 8.96 -23.21 0.82
CA ILE A 273 7.57 -22.75 0.70
C ILE A 273 7.56 -21.36 0.07
N TYR A 274 7.10 -21.25 -1.17
CA TYR A 274 7.02 -19.98 -1.89
C TYR A 274 5.74 -19.21 -1.53
N ILE A 275 5.81 -17.88 -1.57
CA ILE A 275 4.63 -17.04 -1.24
C ILE A 275 3.47 -17.35 -2.18
N SER A 276 3.73 -17.64 -3.45
CA SER A 276 2.72 -18.00 -4.45
C SER A 276 1.90 -19.25 -4.07
N SER A 277 2.42 -20.14 -3.21
CA SER A 277 1.68 -21.31 -2.74
C SER A 277 0.86 -21.07 -1.47
N ILE A 278 1.01 -19.93 -0.80
CA ILE A 278 0.26 -19.59 0.42
C ILE A 278 -1.07 -18.96 0.01
N THR A 279 -2.20 -19.52 0.43
CA THR A 279 -3.54 -19.04 0.06
C THR A 279 -4.12 -18.06 1.09
N ASN A 280 -5.19 -17.34 0.75
CA ASN A 280 -5.92 -16.52 1.75
C ASN A 280 -6.49 -17.36 2.89
N ARG A 281 -6.85 -18.63 2.62
CA ARG A 281 -7.34 -19.57 3.63
C ARG A 281 -6.26 -19.91 4.66
N ASP A 282 -5.02 -20.13 4.20
CA ASP A 282 -3.86 -20.35 5.07
C ASP A 282 -3.60 -19.16 6.00
N LEU A 283 -3.87 -17.95 5.51
CA LEU A 283 -3.64 -16.71 6.26
C LEU A 283 -4.79 -16.38 7.22
N CYS A 284 -6.03 -16.76 6.90
CA CYS A 284 -7.20 -16.43 7.70
C CYS A 284 -7.06 -16.92 9.15
N ASP A 285 -6.54 -18.12 9.36
CA ASP A 285 -6.45 -18.74 10.69
C ASP A 285 -5.23 -18.26 11.49
N ILE A 286 -4.40 -17.38 10.92
CA ILE A 286 -3.26 -16.80 11.61
C ILE A 286 -3.75 -15.75 12.62
N GLY A 287 -3.72 -16.12 13.90
CA GLY A 287 -4.10 -15.25 15.01
C GLY A 287 -3.10 -14.13 15.30
N TRP A 288 -3.58 -13.12 16.04
CA TRP A 288 -2.78 -11.96 16.46
C TRP A 288 -1.55 -12.34 17.30
N ASN A 289 -1.64 -13.41 18.09
CA ASN A 289 -0.58 -13.90 18.97
C ASN A 289 0.60 -14.49 18.17
N THR A 290 0.32 -15.19 17.08
CA THR A 290 1.36 -15.69 16.16
C THR A 290 2.04 -14.53 15.46
N ILE A 291 1.27 -13.55 14.98
CA ILE A 291 1.82 -12.31 14.40
C ILE A 291 2.70 -11.58 15.41
N ALA A 292 2.25 -11.40 16.65
CA ALA A 292 3.03 -10.74 17.69
C ALA A 292 4.32 -11.51 18.07
N SER A 293 4.33 -12.83 17.86
CA SER A 293 5.49 -13.69 18.09
C SER A 293 6.56 -13.61 16.99
N THR A 294 6.24 -13.03 15.82
CA THR A 294 7.21 -12.85 14.72
C THR A 294 8.35 -11.87 15.04
N LYS A 295 8.11 -10.93 15.97
CA LYS A 295 9.03 -9.86 16.43
C LYS A 295 9.52 -8.87 15.36
N LEU A 296 9.05 -8.97 14.12
CA LEU A 296 9.47 -8.11 13.02
C LEU A 296 8.61 -6.85 12.81
N PRO A 297 7.28 -6.85 13.06
CA PRO A 297 6.52 -5.61 13.02
C PRO A 297 7.08 -4.58 14.03
N GLY A 298 6.94 -3.28 13.72
CA GLY A 298 7.46 -2.20 14.57
C GLY A 298 6.89 -2.25 16.00
N MET A 299 7.65 -1.71 16.97
CA MET A 299 7.27 -1.78 18.40
C MET A 299 5.87 -1.23 18.67
N GLN A 300 5.52 -0.09 18.07
CA GLN A 300 4.19 0.50 18.17
C GLN A 300 3.12 -0.46 17.65
N THR A 301 3.28 -0.97 16.42
CA THR A 301 2.37 -1.95 15.81
C THR A 301 2.18 -3.18 16.69
N LEU A 302 3.27 -3.76 17.21
CA LEU A 302 3.20 -4.91 18.13
C LEU A 302 2.47 -4.57 19.44
N SER A 303 2.64 -3.36 19.95
CA SER A 303 1.92 -2.89 21.14
C SER A 303 0.41 -2.86 20.90
N PHE A 304 -0.04 -2.21 19.82
CA PHE A 304 -1.44 -2.17 19.42
C PHE A 304 -2.04 -3.57 19.24
N ILE A 305 -1.35 -4.46 18.52
CA ILE A 305 -1.83 -5.84 18.30
C ILE A 305 -2.01 -6.59 19.63
N LYS A 306 -1.07 -6.48 20.56
CA LYS A 306 -1.12 -7.19 21.86
C LYS A 306 -2.19 -6.63 22.80
N GLN A 307 -2.42 -5.32 22.77
CA GLN A 307 -3.41 -4.67 23.63
C GLN A 307 -4.83 -4.91 23.09
N SER A 308 -5.05 -4.73 21.79
CA SER A 308 -6.37 -4.87 21.17
C SER A 308 -6.78 -6.32 20.89
N LYS A 309 -5.83 -7.26 20.76
CA LYS A 309 -6.07 -8.70 20.55
C LYS A 309 -7.11 -8.99 19.45
N PRO A 310 -6.89 -8.52 18.20
CA PRO A 310 -7.89 -8.61 17.14
C PRO A 310 -8.27 -10.07 16.85
N LYS A 311 -9.57 -10.32 16.69
CA LYS A 311 -10.14 -11.67 16.56
C LYS A 311 -10.08 -12.24 15.16
N ASN A 312 -10.04 -11.37 14.15
CA ASN A 312 -10.05 -11.71 12.73
C ASN A 312 -9.24 -10.67 11.93
N LYS A 313 -9.09 -10.86 10.62
CA LYS A 313 -8.27 -9.96 9.77
C LYS A 313 -8.88 -8.58 9.60
N THR A 314 -10.20 -8.48 9.58
CA THR A 314 -10.93 -7.21 9.51
C THR A 314 -10.60 -6.35 10.72
N GLU A 315 -10.65 -6.91 11.92
CA GLU A 315 -10.22 -6.23 13.14
C GLU A 315 -8.73 -5.91 13.11
N LEU A 316 -7.88 -6.85 12.67
CA LEU A 316 -6.44 -6.60 12.54
C LEU A 316 -6.15 -5.41 11.62
N ILE A 317 -6.77 -5.34 10.44
CA ILE A 317 -6.60 -4.24 9.47
C ILE A 317 -7.04 -2.91 10.08
N ARG A 318 -8.15 -2.89 10.85
CA ARG A 318 -8.58 -1.68 11.58
C ARG A 318 -7.55 -1.25 12.62
N ILE A 319 -7.04 -2.18 13.44
CA ILE A 319 -6.01 -1.89 14.45
C ILE A 319 -4.71 -1.40 13.81
N LEU A 320 -4.29 -1.99 12.69
CA LEU A 320 -3.13 -1.50 11.93
C LEU A 320 -3.38 -0.09 11.42
N SER A 321 -4.56 0.18 10.84
CA SER A 321 -4.94 1.52 10.36
C SER A 321 -4.86 2.56 11.47
N LEU A 322 -5.31 2.22 12.69
CA LEU A 322 -5.24 3.09 13.86
C LEU A 322 -3.80 3.34 14.34
N SER A 323 -2.95 2.32 14.28
CA SER A 323 -1.56 2.45 14.70
C SER A 323 -0.80 3.46 13.83
N HIS A 324 -1.17 3.60 12.56
CA HIS A 324 -0.57 4.54 11.60
C HIS A 324 -1.28 5.90 11.54
N SER A 325 -2.59 5.96 11.77
CA SER A 325 -3.37 7.22 11.78
C SER A 325 -3.12 8.05 13.06
N SER A 326 -3.36 9.36 13.02
CA SER A 326 -3.07 10.30 14.11
C SER A 326 -4.30 11.10 14.53
N TYR A 327 -4.43 11.34 15.84
CA TYR A 327 -5.56 12.02 16.47
C TYR A 327 -5.07 12.99 17.55
N SER A 328 -5.81 14.08 17.78
CA SER A 328 -5.51 15.13 18.76
C SER A 328 -5.99 14.71 20.15
N CYS A 329 -5.31 13.75 20.79
CA CYS A 329 -5.54 13.47 22.21
C CYS A 329 -4.71 14.46 23.06
N THR A 330 -5.34 15.16 24.01
CA THR A 330 -4.67 16.11 24.94
C THR A 330 -4.14 15.44 26.23
N PRO A 331 -3.08 15.96 26.89
CA PRO A 331 -1.81 16.40 26.32
C PRO A 331 -0.85 15.22 26.13
N VAL A 332 -0.13 15.23 25.01
CA VAL A 332 0.90 14.23 24.67
C VAL A 332 2.13 14.44 25.55
N THR A 333 2.33 13.60 26.55
CA THR A 333 3.68 13.29 27.04
C THR A 333 4.19 12.09 26.25
N SER A 334 5.46 12.13 25.85
CA SER A 334 6.08 11.31 24.80
C SER A 334 6.01 9.78 24.98
N HIS A 335 5.39 9.27 26.04
CA HIS A 335 5.22 7.85 26.34
C HIS A 335 3.75 7.37 26.34
N PHE A 336 2.76 8.26 26.16
CA PHE A 336 1.32 7.97 26.32
C PHE A 336 0.51 7.97 25.01
N VAL A 337 1.14 8.18 23.85
CA VAL A 337 0.45 8.26 22.55
C VAL A 337 -0.32 6.97 22.21
N THR A 338 0.16 5.81 22.65
CA THR A 338 -0.50 4.52 22.39
C THR A 338 -1.69 4.30 23.31
N GLU A 339 -1.54 4.59 24.61
CA GLU A 339 -2.61 4.44 25.61
C GLU A 339 -3.77 5.39 25.30
N ASN A 340 -3.49 6.68 25.03
CA ASN A 340 -4.52 7.66 24.69
C ASN A 340 -5.27 7.32 23.39
N LYS A 341 -4.60 6.68 22.42
CA LYS A 341 -5.25 6.22 21.19
C LYS A 341 -6.20 5.04 21.47
N LEU A 342 -5.81 4.12 22.36
CA LEU A 342 -6.66 2.99 22.74
C LEU A 342 -7.86 3.44 23.57
N GLU A 343 -7.68 4.40 24.48
CA GLU A 343 -8.79 5.05 25.21
C GLU A 343 -9.78 5.71 24.26
N MET A 344 -9.29 6.40 23.22
CA MET A 344 -10.15 6.95 22.16
C MET A 344 -10.99 5.86 21.47
N LEU A 345 -10.44 4.67 21.22
CA LEU A 345 -11.21 3.54 20.66
C LEU A 345 -12.34 3.11 21.57
N ASP A 346 -12.15 3.27 22.88
CA ASP A 346 -13.13 2.88 23.86
C ASP A 346 -14.23 3.93 24.07
N SER A 347 -14.06 5.13 23.52
CA SER A 347 -15.07 6.19 23.58
C SER A 347 -16.39 5.77 22.89
N PRO A 348 -17.55 6.18 23.44
CA PRO A 348 -18.85 5.92 22.81
C PRO A 348 -18.93 6.43 21.37
N ASP A 349 -18.39 7.62 21.13
CA ASP A 349 -18.44 8.30 19.83
C ASP A 349 -17.66 7.51 18.77
N PHE A 350 -16.43 7.06 19.10
CA PHE A 350 -15.63 6.26 18.19
C PHE A 350 -16.23 4.86 17.96
N LYS A 351 -16.87 4.27 18.96
CA LYS A 351 -17.60 2.99 18.80
C LYS A 351 -18.79 3.13 17.87
N ALA A 352 -19.48 4.27 17.90
CA ALA A 352 -20.58 4.58 16.99
C ALA A 352 -20.08 4.82 15.56
N TYR A 353 -19.04 5.64 15.39
CA TYR A 353 -18.46 6.02 14.10
C TYR A 353 -16.96 5.73 14.03
N PRO A 354 -16.54 4.46 13.89
CA PRO A 354 -15.12 4.11 13.87
C PRO A 354 -14.48 4.66 12.60
N CYS A 355 -13.54 5.59 12.75
CA CYS A 355 -12.81 6.24 11.66
C CYS A 355 -11.33 5.86 11.74
N CYS A 356 -11.00 4.60 11.47
CA CYS A 356 -9.64 4.06 11.61
C CYS A 356 -8.73 4.43 10.42
N ASN A 357 -9.35 4.62 9.27
CA ASN A 357 -8.74 4.98 8.00
C ASN A 357 -9.66 5.96 7.25
N ARG A 358 -9.15 6.56 6.17
CA ARG A 358 -9.93 7.52 5.37
C ARG A 358 -11.12 6.88 4.66
N ASP A 359 -11.01 5.60 4.29
CA ASP A 359 -12.08 4.86 3.62
C ASP A 359 -13.29 4.67 4.55
N ASP A 360 -13.07 4.50 5.87
CA ASP A 360 -14.15 4.44 6.86
C ASP A 360 -14.94 5.77 6.89
N VAL A 361 -14.25 6.91 6.87
CA VAL A 361 -14.89 8.23 6.83
C VAL A 361 -15.73 8.38 5.57
N PHE A 362 -15.18 7.99 4.43
CA PHE A 362 -15.90 8.03 3.16
C PHE A 362 -17.17 7.15 3.20
N GLU A 363 -17.06 5.92 3.70
CA GLU A 363 -18.20 5.01 3.87
C GLU A 363 -19.27 5.56 4.83
N HIS A 364 -18.87 6.17 5.96
CA HIS A 364 -19.83 6.79 6.89
C HIS A 364 -20.59 7.94 6.23
N LEU A 365 -19.91 8.81 5.49
CA LEU A 365 -20.55 9.91 4.75
C LEU A 365 -21.56 9.38 3.72
N LEU A 366 -21.20 8.33 2.96
CA LEU A 366 -22.12 7.68 2.02
C LEU A 366 -23.33 7.06 2.72
N ASN A 367 -23.12 6.41 3.86
CA ASN A 367 -24.21 5.80 4.65
C ASN A 367 -25.16 6.84 5.24
N LEU A 368 -24.69 8.08 5.45
CA LEU A 368 -25.51 9.23 5.85
C LEU A 368 -26.24 9.87 4.66
N GLY A 369 -26.12 9.31 3.44
CA GLY A 369 -26.80 9.80 2.25
C GLY A 369 -26.11 11.00 1.59
N ILE A 370 -24.85 11.29 1.93
CA ILE A 370 -24.08 12.34 1.28
C ILE A 370 -23.65 11.85 -0.10
N GLU A 371 -23.88 12.71 -1.11
CA GLU A 371 -23.49 12.43 -2.50
C GLU A 371 -22.01 12.06 -2.62
N ARG A 372 -21.71 11.10 -3.50
CA ARG A 372 -20.41 10.43 -3.55
C ARG A 372 -19.24 11.37 -3.77
N ASP A 373 -19.40 12.33 -4.68
CA ASP A 373 -18.38 13.33 -4.99
C ASP A 373 -18.07 14.19 -3.76
N LEU A 374 -19.12 14.67 -3.10
CA LEU A 374 -19.03 15.49 -1.90
C LEU A 374 -18.44 14.70 -0.72
N ALA A 375 -18.85 13.44 -0.55
CA ALA A 375 -18.32 12.56 0.48
C ALA A 375 -16.81 12.33 0.32
N PHE A 376 -16.32 12.19 -0.92
CA PHE A 376 -14.88 12.05 -1.18
C PHE A 376 -14.12 13.35 -0.89
N GLU A 377 -14.65 14.50 -1.27
CA GLU A 377 -14.03 15.79 -0.95
C GLU A 377 -13.90 16.00 0.56
N TYR A 378 -14.94 15.63 1.32
CA TYR A 378 -14.92 15.70 2.77
C TYR A 378 -13.97 14.66 3.39
N SER A 379 -13.92 13.42 2.89
CA SER A 379 -12.97 12.42 3.39
C SER A 379 -11.51 12.87 3.18
N GLU A 380 -11.18 13.46 2.03
CA GLU A 380 -9.86 14.03 1.74
C GLU A 380 -9.53 15.26 2.60
N PHE A 381 -10.55 16.02 3.01
CA PHE A 381 -10.39 17.15 3.93
C PHE A 381 -10.13 16.66 5.37
N ILE A 382 -10.95 15.72 5.85
CA ILE A 382 -10.86 15.14 7.21
C ILE A 382 -9.54 14.39 7.38
N ARG A 383 -9.13 13.55 6.43
CA ARG A 383 -7.90 12.76 6.56
C ARG A 383 -6.62 13.59 6.70
N LYS A 384 -6.66 14.89 6.37
CA LYS A 384 -5.53 15.83 6.46
C LYS A 384 -5.59 16.67 7.75
N GLY A 385 -6.49 16.31 8.66
CA GLY A 385 -6.69 16.97 9.95
C GLY A 385 -7.31 18.36 9.87
N LYS A 386 -7.86 18.73 8.71
CA LYS A 386 -8.43 20.07 8.50
C LYS A 386 -9.78 20.27 9.19
N ALA A 387 -10.39 19.18 9.66
CA ALA A 387 -11.58 19.21 10.50
C ALA A 387 -11.27 19.39 12.00
N ALA A 388 -10.00 19.29 12.41
CA ALA A 388 -9.59 19.54 13.78
C ALA A 388 -9.35 21.05 14.03
N GLY A 389 -9.75 21.53 15.21
CA GLY A 389 -9.53 22.93 15.65
C GLY A 389 -10.48 23.96 15.01
N THR A 390 -10.08 25.24 15.04
CA THR A 390 -10.91 26.40 14.62
C THR A 390 -11.16 26.51 13.11
N HIS A 391 -10.62 25.59 12.31
CA HIS A 391 -10.82 25.54 10.86
C HIS A 391 -12.11 24.80 10.44
N SER A 392 -12.83 24.18 11.38
CA SER A 392 -13.84 23.15 11.08
C SER A 392 -15.25 23.69 10.81
N GLU A 393 -15.70 24.75 11.50
CA GLU A 393 -17.13 25.11 11.56
C GLU A 393 -17.72 25.35 10.16
N SER A 394 -17.12 26.26 9.37
CA SER A 394 -17.74 26.71 8.11
C SER A 394 -17.98 25.65 7.02
N LYS A 395 -17.20 24.57 6.94
CA LYS A 395 -17.32 23.61 5.82
C LYS A 395 -18.32 22.49 6.09
N PHE A 396 -18.56 22.14 7.35
CA PHE A 396 -19.44 21.03 7.76
C PHE A 396 -20.80 21.48 8.30
N ASP A 397 -20.99 22.78 8.55
CA ASP A 397 -22.26 23.31 9.08
C ASP A 397 -23.47 23.05 8.18
N SER A 398 -23.25 23.00 6.86
CA SER A 398 -24.30 22.68 5.88
C SER A 398 -24.69 21.20 5.86
N LEU A 399 -23.88 20.32 6.46
CA LEU A 399 -24.14 18.89 6.55
C LEU A 399 -24.79 18.55 7.90
N ASN A 400 -25.93 17.88 7.85
CA ASN A 400 -26.57 17.33 9.05
C ASN A 400 -25.85 16.05 9.51
N LEU A 401 -24.65 16.22 10.07
CA LEU A 401 -23.83 15.13 10.62
C LEU A 401 -24.21 14.85 12.09
N PRO A 402 -24.36 13.58 12.49
CA PRO A 402 -24.52 13.18 13.89
C PRO A 402 -23.42 13.75 14.79
N GLU A 403 -23.77 14.12 16.02
CA GLU A 403 -22.85 14.76 16.97
C GLU A 403 -21.65 13.86 17.27
N GLU A 404 -21.88 12.56 17.46
CA GLU A 404 -20.84 11.58 17.72
C GLU A 404 -19.84 11.52 16.56
N PHE A 405 -20.33 11.59 15.31
CA PHE A 405 -19.47 11.60 14.15
C PHE A 405 -18.67 12.91 14.05
N ARG A 406 -19.29 14.07 14.35
CA ARG A 406 -18.62 15.37 14.42
C ARG A 406 -17.48 15.35 15.45
N ASN A 407 -17.73 14.78 16.63
CA ASN A 407 -16.72 14.64 17.68
C ASN A 407 -15.54 13.80 17.20
N VAL A 408 -15.79 12.65 16.57
CA VAL A 408 -14.72 11.79 16.03
C VAL A 408 -13.89 12.53 14.99
N ILE A 409 -14.51 13.12 13.96
CA ILE A 409 -13.75 13.80 12.88
C ILE A 409 -13.01 15.04 13.38
N GLY A 410 -13.50 15.70 14.43
CA GLY A 410 -12.84 16.82 15.09
C GLY A 410 -11.53 16.44 15.80
N THR A 411 -11.33 15.15 16.10
CA THR A 411 -10.07 14.66 16.69
C THR A 411 -9.05 14.23 15.64
N VAL A 412 -9.44 14.04 14.38
CA VAL A 412 -8.54 13.49 13.35
C VAL A 412 -7.44 14.50 13.01
N LEU A 413 -6.18 14.08 13.07
CA LEU A 413 -5.02 14.83 12.56
C LEU A 413 -4.53 14.28 11.22
N TYR A 414 -4.53 12.96 11.06
CA TYR A 414 -4.19 12.31 9.79
C TYR A 414 -4.78 10.90 9.71
N LEU A 415 -5.36 10.50 8.57
CA LEU A 415 -5.81 9.11 8.34
C LEU A 415 -5.09 8.45 7.16
N PHE A 416 -4.61 7.23 7.40
CA PHE A 416 -4.03 6.39 6.34
C PHE A 416 -5.10 5.76 5.43
N PRO A 417 -4.73 5.38 4.18
CA PRO A 417 -5.56 4.53 3.33
C PRO A 417 -5.72 3.11 3.90
N ARG A 418 -6.91 2.53 3.77
CA ARG A 418 -7.18 1.13 4.13
C ARG A 418 -6.31 0.16 3.34
N SER A 419 -6.13 0.39 2.04
CA SER A 419 -5.36 -0.48 1.13
C SER A 419 -3.92 -0.75 1.60
N HIS A 420 -3.26 0.26 2.19
CA HIS A 420 -1.92 0.12 2.75
C HIS A 420 -1.88 -0.81 3.97
N ASN A 421 -2.92 -0.74 4.80
CA ASN A 421 -3.03 -1.56 6.00
C ASN A 421 -3.46 -3.00 5.71
N VAL A 422 -4.19 -3.23 4.62
CA VAL A 422 -4.46 -4.58 4.09
C VAL A 422 -3.15 -5.27 3.74
N GLU A 423 -2.28 -4.62 2.97
CA GLU A 423 -0.96 -5.16 2.60
C GLU A 423 -0.09 -5.51 3.83
N PHE A 424 -0.08 -4.66 4.85
CA PHE A 424 0.62 -4.96 6.10
C PHE A 424 0.01 -6.14 6.85
N ALA A 425 -1.32 -6.21 6.97
CA ALA A 425 -1.99 -7.32 7.62
C ALA A 425 -1.64 -8.66 6.96
N LEU A 426 -1.66 -8.70 5.62
CA LEU A 426 -1.33 -9.90 4.85
C LEU A 426 0.15 -10.24 4.94
N THR A 427 1.03 -9.26 4.80
CA THR A 427 2.49 -9.46 4.93
C THR A 427 2.88 -10.00 6.31
N PHE A 428 2.33 -9.44 7.39
CA PHE A 428 2.58 -9.95 8.74
C PHE A 428 1.97 -11.34 8.96
N SER A 429 0.85 -11.63 8.31
CA SER A 429 0.25 -12.97 8.35
C SER A 429 1.11 -14.00 7.62
N ILE A 430 1.75 -13.63 6.51
CA ILE A 430 2.72 -14.49 5.79
C ILE A 430 3.93 -14.80 6.67
N LEU A 431 4.52 -13.80 7.33
CA LEU A 431 5.61 -14.02 8.29
C LEU A 431 5.21 -14.99 9.40
N ALA A 432 4.02 -14.79 9.96
CA ALA A 432 3.49 -15.65 11.02
C ALA A 432 3.17 -17.07 10.52
N TYR A 433 2.76 -17.22 9.26
CA TYR A 433 2.62 -18.52 8.61
C TYR A 433 3.97 -19.24 8.56
N TYR A 434 5.04 -18.58 8.12
CA TYR A 434 6.39 -19.16 8.12
C TYR A 434 6.88 -19.56 9.51
N LEU A 435 6.62 -18.73 10.53
CA LEU A 435 6.94 -19.07 11.92
C LEU A 435 6.23 -20.35 12.37
N LYS A 436 4.98 -20.56 11.97
CA LYS A 436 4.19 -21.76 12.28
C LYS A 436 4.66 -22.98 11.47
N ALA A 437 5.02 -22.77 10.20
CA ALA A 437 5.45 -23.83 9.29
C ALA A 437 6.82 -24.41 9.66
N ASP A 438 7.80 -23.55 9.98
CA ASP A 438 9.13 -23.97 10.43
C ASP A 438 9.74 -22.95 11.42
N SER A 439 9.48 -23.18 12.71
CA SER A 439 9.96 -22.32 13.79
C SER A 439 11.48 -22.36 13.98
N LYS A 440 12.14 -23.45 13.57
CA LYS A 440 13.61 -23.60 13.66
C LYS A 440 14.29 -22.76 12.60
N ALA A 441 13.83 -22.86 11.34
CA ALA A 441 14.30 -22.01 10.25
C ALA A 441 14.02 -20.53 10.55
N TYR A 442 12.82 -20.21 11.04
CA TYR A 442 12.44 -18.85 11.40
C TYR A 442 13.36 -18.27 12.49
N SER A 443 13.65 -19.03 13.54
CA SER A 443 14.56 -18.60 14.61
C SER A 443 16.00 -18.41 14.12
N LYS A 444 16.46 -19.20 13.14
CA LYS A 444 17.77 -19.01 12.49
C LYS A 444 17.80 -17.74 11.65
N MET A 445 16.74 -17.49 10.88
CA MET A 445 16.58 -16.27 10.07
C MET A 445 16.60 -15.01 10.95
N LEU A 446 15.86 -15.00 12.07
CA LEU A 446 15.86 -13.86 13.00
C LEU A 446 17.26 -13.55 13.54
N ARG A 447 18.02 -14.56 13.97
CA ARG A 447 19.40 -14.35 14.45
C ARG A 447 20.30 -13.74 13.38
N HIS A 448 20.14 -14.15 12.12
CA HIS A 448 20.91 -13.60 11.02
C HIS A 448 20.58 -12.13 10.75
N LEU A 449 19.30 -11.75 10.78
CA LEU A 449 18.88 -10.36 10.63
C LEU A 449 19.33 -9.47 11.78
N SER A 450 19.35 -9.98 13.01
CA SER A 450 19.89 -9.25 14.17
C SER A 450 21.39 -8.98 14.03
N ALA A 451 22.15 -9.97 13.56
CA ALA A 451 23.60 -9.83 13.34
C ALA A 451 23.98 -8.93 12.15
N GLN A 452 23.02 -8.54 11.30
CA GLN A 452 23.24 -7.56 10.23
C GLN A 452 23.01 -6.11 10.70
N LYS A 453 22.46 -5.91 11.91
CA LYS A 453 22.24 -4.59 12.52
C LYS A 453 23.39 -4.17 13.45
N GLU A 454 24.18 -5.13 13.92
CA GLU A 454 25.42 -4.95 14.69
C GLU A 454 26.61 -4.85 13.71
#